data_AF-A0A7J7MIB8-F1
#
_entry.id   AF-A0A7J7MIB8-F1
#
_cell.length_a   1.000
_cell.length_b   1.000
_cell.length_c   1.000
_cell.angle_alpha   90.00
_cell.angle_beta   90.00
_cell.angle_gamma   90.00
#
_symmetry.space_group_name_H-M   'P 1'
#
loop_
_entity.id
_entity.type
_entity.pdbx_description
1 polymer ?
#
loop_
_entity_poly.entity_id
_entity_poly.type
_entity_poly.pdbx_seq_one_letter_code
_entity_poly.pdbx_strand_id
1 'polypeptide(L)' 'MLNILSLICICLNSALHSSSFFFAKLLGGYAIFNPIVDFMPVIPRFFLFLAFVGKLL' A
#
# COMPACT_ATOMS: atom_id res chain seq x y z
N MET A 1 9.28 -20.28 14.76
CA MET A 1 8.16 -20.41 13.80
C MET A 1 8.27 -19.32 12.72
N LEU A 2 9.28 -19.40 11.85
CA LEU A 2 9.64 -18.36 10.86
C LEU A 2 9.07 -18.61 9.46
N ASN A 3 8.53 -19.82 9.22
CA ASN A 3 8.11 -20.25 7.89
C ASN A 3 6.86 -19.50 7.37
N ILE A 4 5.93 -19.17 8.29
CA ILE A 4 4.71 -18.42 7.96
C ILE A 4 5.04 -16.96 7.59
N LEU A 5 5.95 -16.31 8.32
CA LEU A 5 6.38 -14.95 8.01
C LEU A 5 7.12 -14.89 6.67
N SER A 6 7.98 -15.88 6.40
CA SER A 6 8.67 -16.00 5.10
C SER A 6 7.69 -16.15 3.93
N LEU A 7 6.65 -16.99 4.09
CA LEU A 7 5.61 -17.18 3.08
C LEU A 7 4.84 -15.87 2.81
N ILE A 8 4.45 -15.16 3.87
CA ILE A 8 3.76 -13.86 3.76
C ILE A 8 4.64 -12.82 3.05
N CYS A 9 5.95 -12.77 3.37
CA CYS A 9 6.90 -11.89 2.70
C CYS A 9 7.01 -12.18 1.20
N ILE A 10 7.09 -13.45 0.80
CA ILE A 10 7.19 -13.84 -0.62
C ILE A 10 5.90 -13.49 -1.37
N CYS A 11 4.73 -13.78 -0.78
CA CYS A 11 3.43 -13.45 -1.37
C CYS A 11 3.25 -11.94 -1.55
N LEU A 12 3.64 -11.13 -0.55
CA LEU A 12 3.58 -9.67 -0.64
C LEU A 12 4.52 -9.12 -1.71
N ASN A 13 5.75 -9.65 -1.81
CA ASN A 13 6.72 -9.20 -2.80
C ASN A 13 6.23 -9.49 -4.24
N SER A 14 5.62 -10.66 -4.45
CA SER A 14 5.00 -11.02 -5.73
C SER A 14 3.81 -10.12 -6.08
N ALA A 15 2.92 -9.83 -5.12
CA ALA A 15 1.78 -8.95 -5.31
C ALA A 15 2.20 -7.50 -5.62
N LEU A 16 3.22 -6.99 -4.91
CA LEU A 16 3.77 -5.66 -5.14
C LEU A 16 4.47 -5.56 -6.50
N HIS A 17 5.25 -6.57 -6.90
CA HIS A 17 5.90 -6.60 -8.21
C HIS A 17 4.87 -6.62 -9.35
N SER A 18 3.80 -7.40 -9.21
CA SER A 18 2.68 -7.42 -10.15
C SER A 18 1.95 -6.06 -10.21
N SER A 19 1.72 -5.42 -9.06
CA SER A 19 1.12 -4.09 -9.01
C SER A 19 1.99 -3.03 -9.67
N SER A 20 3.32 -3.11 -9.56
CA SER A 20 4.25 -2.15 -10.20
C SER A 20 4.19 -2.23 -11.73
N PHE A 21 4.06 -3.44 -12.28
CA PHE A 21 3.89 -3.66 -13.71
C PHE A 21 2.54 -3.14 -14.22
N PHE A 22 1.48 -3.29 -13.41
CA PHE A 22 0.16 -2.74 -13.71
C PHE A 22 0.13 -1.20 -13.58
N PHE A 23 0.84 -0.65 -12.59
CA PHE A 23 0.96 0.79 -12.36
C PHE A 23 1.78 1.47 -13.47
N ALA A 24 2.85 0.84 -13.95
CA ALA A 24 3.69 1.38 -15.02
C ALA A 24 2.90 1.63 -16.33
N LYS A 25 1.89 0.80 -16.60
CA LYS A 25 1.03 0.93 -17.79
C LYS A 25 -0.10 1.96 -17.61
N LEU A 26 -0.52 2.22 -16.38
CA LEU A 26 -1.48 3.28 -16.01
C LEU A 26 -0.79 4.65 -15.80
N LEU A 27 0.50 4.68 -15.48
CA LEU A 27 1.28 5.88 -15.17
C LEU A 27 1.22 6.94 -16.30
N GLY A 28 1.03 6.52 -17.56
CA GLY A 28 0.87 7.42 -18.70
C GLY A 28 -0.34 8.38 -18.62
N GLY A 29 -1.40 8.02 -17.89
CA GLY A 29 -2.54 8.91 -17.61
C GLY A 29 -2.57 9.46 -16.18
N TYR A 30 -1.74 8.91 -15.28
CA TYR A 30 -1.68 9.27 -13.87
C TYR A 30 -0.60 10.30 -13.53
N ALA A 31 0.09 10.88 -14.52
CA ALA A 31 1.06 11.97 -14.29
C ALA A 31 0.46 13.16 -13.52
N ILE A 32 -0.84 13.43 -13.71
CA ILE A 32 -1.60 14.46 -12.98
C ILE A 32 -1.86 14.04 -11.52
N PHE A 33 -1.96 12.72 -11.26
CA PHE A 33 -2.22 12.14 -9.95
C PHE A 33 -0.95 11.67 -9.23
N ASN A 34 0.24 11.95 -9.77
CA ASN A 34 1.52 11.66 -9.13
C ASN A 34 1.58 12.11 -7.66
N PRO A 35 1.16 13.35 -7.29
CA PRO A 35 1.15 13.75 -5.88
C PRO A 35 0.18 12.92 -5.02
N ILE A 36 -0.94 12.41 -5.56
CA ILE A 36 -1.89 11.57 -4.81
C ILE A 36 -1.30 10.19 -4.54
N VAL A 37 -0.59 9.62 -5.52
CA VAL A 37 0.08 8.33 -5.39
C VAL A 37 1.18 8.39 -4.31
N ASP A 38 1.87 9.52 -4.18
CA ASP A 38 2.85 9.76 -3.10
C ASP A 38 2.21 9.75 -1.70
N PHE A 39 0.93 10.14 -1.56
CA PHE A 39 0.18 10.06 -0.29
C PHE A 39 -0.47 8.70 -0.04
N MET A 40 -0.58 7.84 -1.05
CA MET A 40 -1.19 6.50 -0.96
C MET A 40 -0.59 5.60 0.15
N PRO A 41 0.74 5.58 0.41
CA PRO A 41 1.31 4.84 1.55
C PRO A 41 1.10 5.51 2.92
N VAL A 42 0.57 6.73 2.98
CA VAL A 42 0.21 7.41 4.23
C VAL A 42 -1.22 7.06 4.65
N ILE A 43 -2.12 6.76 3.71
CA ILE A 43 -3.53 6.44 3.96
C ILE A 43 -3.71 5.27 4.95
N PRO A 44 -2.99 4.13 4.86
CA PRO A 44 -3.14 3.04 5.82
C PRO A 44 -2.77 3.44 7.25
N ARG A 45 -1.75 4.30 7.42
CA ARG A 45 -1.38 4.86 8.73
C ARG A 45 -2.44 5.81 9.27
N PHE A 46 -3.10 6.57 8.40
CA PHE A 46 -4.16 7.49 8.79
C PHE A 46 -5.39 6.75 9.30
N PHE A 47 -5.78 5.64 8.66
CA PHE A 47 -6.86 4.77 9.13
C PHE A 47 -6.58 4.16 10.51
N LEU A 48 -5.33 3.81 10.78
CA LEU A 48 -4.90 3.34 12.09
C LEU A 48 -5.07 4.45 13.14
N PHE A 49 -4.70 5.68 12.82
CA PHE A 49 -4.90 6.85 13.70
C PHE A 49 -6.37 7.15 13.97
N LEU A 50 -7.22 7.09 12.94
CA LEU A 50 -8.67 7.30 13.05
C LEU A 50 -9.34 6.26 13.95
N ALA A 51 -8.86 5.01 13.92
CA ALA A 51 -9.34 3.95 14.78
C ALA A 51 -9.08 4.21 16.28
N PHE A 52 -8.03 4.97 16.62
CA PHE A 52 -7.77 5.39 18.00
C PHE A 52 -8.64 6.56 18.43
N VAL A 53 -8.92 7.52 17.54
CA VAL A 53 -9.80 8.67 17.83
C VAL A 53 -11.20 8.20 18.23
N GLY A 54 -11.79 7.24 17.49
CA GLY A 54 -13.14 6.74 17.79
C GLY A 54 -13.25 5.85 19.03
N LYS A 55 -12.13 5.40 19.59
CA LYS A 55 -12.09 4.49 20.75
C LYS A 55 -11.68 5.21 22.05
N LEU A 56 -11.31 6.49 21.94
CA LEU A 56 -10.87 7.35 23.05
C LEU A 56 -12.00 8.25 23.59
N LEU A 57 -13.21 8.17 23.01
CA LEU A 57 -14.45 8.77 23.52
C LEU A 57 -15.31 7.67 24.17
#